data_AF-A0AAW6T5H7-F1
#
_entry.id   AF-A0AAW6T5H7-F1
#
_cell.length_a   1.000
_cell.length_b   1.000
_cell.length_c   1.000
_cell.angle_alpha   90.00
_cell.angle_beta   90.00
_cell.angle_gamma   90.00
#
_symmetry.space_group_name_H-M   'P 1'
#
loop_
_entity.id
_entity.type
_entity.pdbx_description
1 polymer ?
#
loop_
_entity_poly.entity_id
_entity_poly.type
_entity_poly.pdbx_seq_one_letter_code
_entity_poly.pdbx_strand_id
1 'polypeptide(L)'
;MDNNYSSKESMQETTPYQKFTAIGKVIDDDVFQFDMGNDFIPFRRNIDFISCTETSIDPLILHLTFIKNKKRWGYPFRFGHLEISEKDFKLISEKMIEV
;
A
#
# COMPACT_ATOMS: atom_id res chain seq x y z
N MET A 1 -0.70 -5.65 9.72
CA MET A 1 -1.59 -4.53 9.34
C MET A 1 -0.87 -3.87 8.21
N ASP A 2 -1.60 -3.59 7.15
CA ASP A 2 -1.01 -3.36 5.84
C ASP A 2 -1.62 -2.09 5.26
N ASN A 3 -0.79 -1.24 4.66
CA ASN A 3 -1.22 -0.12 3.83
C ASN A 3 -1.05 -0.50 2.36
N ASN A 4 -2.01 -0.10 1.52
CA ASN A 4 -1.91 -0.25 0.08
C ASN A 4 -1.53 1.09 -0.59
N TYR A 5 -0.54 1.05 -1.47
CA TYR A 5 -0.11 2.20 -2.27
C TYR A 5 -0.48 2.01 -3.75
N SER A 6 -1.15 3.01 -4.33
CA SER A 6 -1.56 3.04 -5.73
C SER A 6 -0.76 4.11 -6.48
N SER A 7 0.08 3.68 -7.43
CA SER A 7 0.81 4.62 -8.30
C SER A 7 -0.10 5.31 -9.32
N LYS A 8 -1.20 4.64 -9.71
CA LYS A 8 -2.22 5.10 -10.65
C LYS A 8 -3.61 4.78 -10.10
N GLU A 9 -4.61 5.54 -10.52
CA GLU A 9 -6.01 5.33 -10.14
C GLU A 9 -6.62 4.17 -10.95
N SER A 10 -6.30 4.11 -12.24
CA SER A 10 -6.65 3.00 -13.12
C SER A 10 -5.44 2.56 -13.96
N MET A 11 -5.48 1.34 -14.51
CA MET A 11 -4.37 0.79 -15.29
C MET A 11 -4.04 1.62 -16.55
N GLN A 12 -5.06 2.23 -17.16
CA GLN A 12 -4.96 2.98 -18.42
C GLN A 12 -4.55 4.43 -18.18
N GLU A 13 -4.67 4.93 -16.95
CA GLU A 13 -4.36 6.30 -16.61
C GLU A 13 -2.86 6.59 -16.73
N THR A 14 -2.53 7.80 -17.20
CA THR A 14 -1.14 8.28 -17.28
C THR A 14 -0.83 9.27 -16.17
N THR A 15 -1.86 9.93 -15.64
CA THR A 15 -1.76 10.82 -14.50
C THR A 15 -1.37 10.03 -13.25
N PRO A 16 -0.30 10.42 -12.55
CA PRO A 16 0.07 9.77 -11.30
C PRO A 16 -1.01 9.96 -10.24
N TYR A 17 -1.37 8.88 -9.56
CA TYR A 17 -2.27 8.96 -8.40
C TYR A 17 -1.48 9.13 -7.11
N GLN A 18 -0.49 8.24 -6.92
CA GLN A 18 0.52 8.31 -5.86
C GLN A 18 -0.08 8.48 -4.46
N LYS A 19 -1.09 7.67 -4.14
CA LYS A 19 -1.78 7.69 -2.85
C LYS A 19 -1.69 6.36 -2.13
N PHE A 20 -1.72 6.42 -0.80
CA PHE A 20 -2.19 5.31 0.02
C PHE A 20 -3.71 5.25 -0.03
N THR A 21 -4.26 4.11 -0.42
CA THR A 21 -5.68 3.96 -0.80
C THR A 21 -6.45 2.99 0.07
N ALA A 22 -5.77 2.11 0.80
CA ALA A 22 -6.41 1.20 1.73
C ALA A 22 -5.51 0.92 2.93
N ILE A 23 -6.13 0.59 4.06
CA ILE A 23 -5.48 0.09 5.25
C ILE A 23 -6.32 -1.05 5.82
N GLY A 24 -5.67 -2.10 6.32
CA GLY A 24 -6.38 -3.25 6.86
C GLY A 24 -5.52 -4.16 7.72
N LYS A 25 -6.17 -5.10 8.38
CA LYS A 25 -5.52 -6.14 9.17
C LYS A 25 -5.56 -7.45 8.39
N VAL A 26 -4.43 -8.13 8.30
CA VAL A 26 -4.39 -9.51 7.79
C VAL A 26 -5.15 -10.40 8.79
N ILE A 27 -6.13 -11.15 8.31
CA ILE A 27 -7.05 -11.92 9.16
C ILE A 27 -6.36 -13.15 9.76
N ASP A 28 -5.55 -13.84 8.95
CA ASP A 28 -4.87 -15.08 9.29
C ASP A 28 -3.53 -15.19 8.52
N ASP A 29 -2.78 -16.25 8.80
CA ASP A 29 -1.55 -16.58 8.06
C ASP A 29 -1.82 -17.42 6.81
N ASP A 30 -3.08 -17.70 6.50
CA ASP A 30 -3.48 -18.60 5.43
C ASP A 30 -3.35 -17.91 4.07
N VAL A 31 -2.37 -18.39 3.30
CA VAL A 31 -2.19 -18.00 1.91
C VAL A 31 -2.91 -19.00 1.02
N PHE A 32 -3.84 -18.54 0.20
CA PHE A 32 -4.59 -19.38 -0.71
C PHE A 32 -4.41 -18.96 -2.16
N GLN A 33 -4.58 -19.90 -3.07
CA GLN A 33 -4.60 -19.65 -4.51
C GLN A 33 -6.04 -19.50 -4.98
N PHE A 34 -6.30 -18.51 -5.82
CA PHE A 34 -7.63 -18.26 -6.36
C PHE A 34 -7.56 -17.93 -7.85
N ASP A 35 -8.34 -18.64 -8.65
CA ASP A 35 -8.41 -18.41 -10.09
C ASP A 35 -9.19 -17.13 -10.40
N MET A 36 -8.49 -16.16 -10.94
CA MET A 36 -9.04 -14.86 -11.36
C MET A 36 -9.50 -14.87 -12.82
N GLY A 37 -9.47 -16.02 -13.49
CA GLY A 37 -9.76 -16.21 -14.90
C GLY A 37 -8.50 -16.27 -15.77
N ASN A 38 -8.61 -16.88 -16.95
CA ASN A 38 -7.51 -17.06 -17.92
C ASN A 38 -6.27 -17.75 -17.32
N ASP A 39 -6.47 -18.78 -16.48
CA ASP A 39 -5.42 -19.52 -15.78
C ASP A 39 -4.52 -18.63 -14.88
N PHE A 40 -4.99 -17.42 -14.52
CA PHE A 40 -4.29 -16.53 -13.61
C PHE A 40 -4.66 -16.85 -12.17
N ILE A 41 -3.81 -17.64 -11.51
CA ILE A 41 -4.05 -18.19 -10.16
C ILE A 41 -3.02 -17.65 -9.15
N PRO A 42 -3.09 -16.35 -8.76
CA PRO A 42 -2.17 -15.77 -7.80
C PRO A 42 -2.45 -16.25 -6.38
N PHE A 43 -1.40 -16.19 -5.55
CA PHE A 43 -1.52 -16.30 -4.10
C PHE A 43 -2.19 -15.05 -3.51
N ARG A 44 -3.08 -15.25 -2.54
CA ARG A 44 -3.88 -14.22 -1.87
C ARG A 44 -3.92 -14.45 -0.37
N ARG A 45 -4.25 -13.40 0.36
CA ARG A 45 -4.53 -13.39 1.81
C ARG A 45 -5.80 -12.60 2.06
N ASN A 46 -6.50 -12.95 3.13
CA ASN A 46 -7.68 -12.21 3.56
C ASN A 46 -7.26 -10.96 4.36
N ILE A 47 -7.85 -9.82 4.00
CA ILE A 47 -7.63 -8.54 4.67
C ILE A 47 -8.98 -8.04 5.21
N ASP A 48 -9.03 -7.75 6.50
CA ASP A 48 -10.11 -7.00 7.13
C ASP A 48 -9.83 -5.51 6.96
N PHE A 49 -10.56 -4.86 6.05
CA PHE A 49 -10.33 -3.47 5.67
C PHE A 49 -10.94 -2.51 6.68
N ILE A 50 -10.19 -1.45 6.98
CA ILE A 50 -10.62 -0.36 7.86
C ILE A 50 -11.04 0.82 6.98
N SER A 51 -12.12 1.51 7.35
CA SER A 51 -12.53 2.75 6.67
C SER A 51 -11.42 3.80 6.79
N CYS A 52 -11.07 4.42 5.66
CA CYS A 52 -9.98 5.38 5.61
C CYS A 52 -10.17 6.42 4.50
N THR A 53 -9.52 7.56 4.69
CA THR A 53 -9.35 8.60 3.68
C THR A 53 -8.06 8.34 2.91
N GLU A 54 -8.14 8.37 1.58
CA GLU A 54 -6.95 8.25 0.74
C GLU A 54 -5.98 9.40 0.98
N THR A 55 -4.69 9.07 1.06
CA THR A 55 -3.65 10.04 1.45
C THR A 55 -2.55 10.09 0.40
N SER A 56 -2.23 11.29 -0.12
CA SER A 56 -1.08 11.48 -1.00
C SER A 56 0.23 11.14 -0.28
N ILE A 57 1.15 10.43 -0.96
CA ILE A 57 2.47 10.13 -0.42
C ILE A 57 3.39 11.35 -0.39
N ASP A 58 3.17 12.34 -1.26
CA ASP A 58 4.06 13.48 -1.48
C ASP A 58 4.50 14.20 -0.19
N PRO A 59 3.59 14.61 0.72
CA PRO A 59 3.99 15.25 1.98
C PRO A 59 4.70 14.29 2.95
N LEU A 60 4.59 12.98 2.75
CA LEU A 60 5.16 11.96 3.63
C LEU A 60 6.56 11.51 3.20
N ILE A 61 6.95 11.72 1.94
CA ILE A 61 8.22 11.21 1.36
C ILE A 61 9.43 11.53 2.24
N LEU A 62 9.51 12.76 2.76
CA LEU A 62 10.65 13.21 3.57
C LEU A 62 10.70 12.54 4.94
N HIS A 63 9.56 12.08 5.45
CA HIS A 63 9.41 11.53 6.80
C HIS A 63 9.47 10.00 6.86
N LEU A 64 9.14 9.31 5.75
CA LEU A 64 9.14 7.86 5.67
C LEU A 64 10.57 7.29 5.65
N THR A 65 10.93 6.51 6.65
CA THR A 65 12.30 5.99 6.85
C THR A 65 12.66 4.87 5.87
N PHE A 66 11.69 4.08 5.40
CA PHE A 66 11.93 3.08 4.35
C PHE A 66 12.35 3.71 3.01
N ILE A 67 12.04 5.00 2.78
CA ILE A 67 12.49 5.75 1.60
C ILE A 67 13.89 6.29 1.84
N LYS A 68 14.91 5.49 1.53
CA LYS A 68 16.33 5.84 1.72
C LYS A 68 16.82 6.95 0.80
N ASN A 69 16.36 6.97 -0.46
CA ASN A 69 16.74 8.00 -1.43
C ASN A 69 15.52 8.83 -1.84
N LYS A 70 15.41 10.05 -1.30
CA LYS A 70 14.26 10.94 -1.53
C LYS A 70 14.12 11.40 -2.99
N LYS A 71 15.23 11.46 -3.75
CA LYS A 71 15.20 11.75 -5.19
C LYS A 71 14.71 10.58 -6.04
N ARG A 72 14.74 9.36 -5.49
CA ARG A 72 14.28 8.12 -6.13
C ARG A 72 13.28 7.40 -5.23
N TRP A 73 12.30 8.15 -4.73
CA TRP A 73 11.40 7.70 -3.69
C TRP A 73 10.48 6.54 -4.13
N GLY A 74 10.20 6.41 -5.43
CA GLY A 74 9.36 5.35 -5.98
C GLY A 74 10.02 3.96 -6.02
N TYR A 75 11.32 3.86 -5.77
CA TYR A 75 12.07 2.60 -5.89
C TYR A 75 11.56 1.47 -4.96
N PRO A 76 11.26 1.71 -3.68
CA PRO A 76 10.78 0.66 -2.77
C PRO A 76 9.46 0.00 -3.22
N PHE A 77 8.61 0.72 -3.96
CA PHE A 77 7.29 0.23 -4.39
C PHE A 77 7.33 -0.71 -5.60
N ARG A 78 8.51 -0.99 -6.16
CA ARG A 78 8.65 -1.89 -7.32
C ARG A 78 8.50 -3.37 -6.99
N PHE A 79 8.57 -3.73 -5.70
CA PHE A 79 8.66 -5.12 -5.26
C PHE A 79 7.31 -5.74 -4.86
N GLY A 80 6.19 -5.04 -5.09
CA GLY A 80 4.83 -5.51 -4.81
C GLY A 80 4.47 -5.52 -3.32
N HIS A 81 5.33 -6.09 -2.48
CA HIS A 81 5.18 -6.10 -1.02
C HIS A 81 6.47 -5.56 -0.37
N LEU A 82 6.30 -4.74 0.67
CA LEU A 82 7.41 -4.09 1.37
C LEU A 82 7.10 -4.06 2.86
N GLU A 83 7.97 -4.67 3.65
CA GLU A 83 7.94 -4.49 5.11
C GLU A 83 8.46 -3.10 5.47
N ILE A 84 7.72 -2.40 6.34
CA ILE A 84 8.05 -1.06 6.83
C ILE A 84 8.11 -1.04 8.35
N SER A 85 8.82 -0.06 8.91
CA SER A 85 8.87 0.10 10.36
C SER A 85 7.51 0.47 10.94
N GLU A 86 7.27 0.11 12.20
CA GLU A 86 6.06 0.53 12.93
C GLU A 86 5.87 2.05 12.91
N LYS A 87 6.96 2.82 13.01
CA LYS A 87 6.94 4.27 12.94
C LYS A 87 6.39 4.79 11.60
N ASP A 88 6.85 4.21 10.50
CA ASP A 88 6.39 4.60 9.16
C ASP A 88 4.93 4.19 8.94
N PHE A 89 4.56 2.98 9.39
CA PHE A 89 3.17 2.52 9.35
C PHE A 89 2.26 3.47 10.12
N LYS A 90 2.64 3.82 11.36
CA LYS A 90 1.88 4.73 12.22
C LYS A 90 1.68 6.09 11.54
N LEU A 91 2.76 6.67 11.00
CA LEU A 91 2.69 7.95 10.30
C LEU A 91 1.72 7.94 9.11
N ILE A 92 1.70 6.85 8.32
CA ILE A 92 0.75 6.71 7.21
C ILE A 92 -0.67 6.55 7.76
N SER A 93 -0.86 5.64 8.71
CA SER A 93 -2.18 5.33 9.28
C SER A 93 -2.85 6.53 9.95
N GLU A 94 -2.10 7.39 10.65
CA GLU A 94 -2.60 8.62 11.28
C GLU A 94 -3.11 9.66 10.28
N LYS A 95 -2.69 9.56 9.01
CA LYS A 95 -3.21 10.41 7.93
C LYS A 95 -4.39 9.78 7.22
N MET A 96 -4.48 8.45 7.24
CA MET A 96 -5.54 7.70 6.59
C MET A 96 -6.78 7.54 7.45
N ILE A 97 -6.64 7.43 8.77
CA ILE A 97 -7.75 7.17 9.69
C ILE A 97 -8.06 8.45 10.46
N GLU A 98 -9.29 8.94 10.34
CA GLU A 98 -9.82 9.96 11.26
C GLU A 98 -10.12 9.29 12.62
N VAL A 99 -9.66 9.92 13.69
CA VAL A 99 -9.92 9.50 15.08
C VAL A 99 -11.15 10.23 15.61
#